data_AF-A0A439CRS0-F1
#
_entry.id   AF-A0A439CRS0-F1
#
_cell.length_a   1.000
_cell.length_b   1.000
_cell.length_c   1.000
_cell.angle_alpha   90.00
_cell.angle_beta   90.00
_cell.angle_gamma   90.00
#
_symmetry.space_group_name_H-M   'P 1'
#
loop_
_entity.id
_entity.type
_entity.pdbx_description
1 polymer ?
#
loop_
_entity_poly.entity_id
_entity_poly.type
_entity_poly.pdbx_seq_one_letter_code
_entity_poly.pdbx_strand_id
1 'polypeptide(L)' 'YGAAGFAWLVKAIFVPVVAIHVTEAWWMANTRLAKYGVETGSALWFKWVLQTFLEGVPAFLRFDGLVQEARKKKDAAKH' A
#
# COMPACT_ATOMS: atom_id res chain seq x y z
N TYR A 1 -10.37 1.49 -33.91
CA TYR A 1 -10.74 1.70 -32.49
C TYR A 1 -10.21 3.07 -32.07
N GLY A 2 -11.08 4.08 -31.97
CA GLY A 2 -10.71 5.46 -31.61
C GLY A 2 -11.16 5.81 -30.18
N ALA A 3 -11.58 7.05 -29.94
CA ALA A 3 -12.04 7.53 -28.63
C ALA A 3 -13.12 6.63 -27.98
N ALA A 4 -14.04 6.08 -28.76
CA ALA A 4 -15.08 5.17 -28.25
C ALA A 4 -14.52 3.86 -27.68
N GLY A 5 -13.48 3.29 -28.31
CA GLY A 5 -12.82 2.08 -27.84
C GLY A 5 -12.03 2.33 -26.55
N PHE A 6 -11.34 3.47 -26.47
CA PHE A 6 -10.64 3.91 -25.26
C PHE A 6 -11.62 4.11 -24.09
N ALA A 7 -12.74 4.82 -24.32
CA ALA A 7 -13.74 5.07 -23.28
C ALA A 7 -14.39 3.77 -22.77
N TRP A 8 -14.64 2.81 -23.66
CA TRP A 8 -15.11 1.49 -23.28
C TRP A 8 -14.09 0.74 -22.41
N LEU A 9 -12.82 0.72 -22.85
CA LEU A 9 -11.75 0.04 -22.12
C LEU A 9 -11.58 0.62 -20.71
N VAL A 10 -11.49 1.96 -20.59
CA VAL A 10 -11.36 2.63 -19.30
C VAL A 10 -12.52 2.29 -18.38
N LYS A 11 -13.78 2.33 -18.87
CA LYS A 11 -14.95 1.92 -18.08
C LYS A 11 -14.88 0.46 -17.65
N ALA A 12 -14.41 -0.42 -18.52
CA ALA A 12 -14.29 -1.85 -18.23
C ALA A 12 -13.23 -2.14 -17.16
N ILE A 13 -12.08 -1.46 -17.20
CA ILE A 13 -10.97 -1.71 -16.26
C ILE A 13 -11.07 -0.92 -14.96
N PHE A 14 -11.83 0.17 -14.92
CA PHE A 14 -11.90 1.05 -13.74
C PHE A 14 -12.33 0.29 -12.47
N VAL A 15 -13.42 -0.47 -12.55
CA VAL A 15 -13.95 -1.22 -11.39
C VAL A 15 -12.95 -2.29 -10.91
N PRO A 16 -12.38 -3.15 -11.79
CA PRO A 16 -11.32 -4.08 -11.39
C PRO A 16 -10.10 -3.40 -10.74
N VAL A 17 -9.60 -2.30 -11.30
CA VAL A 17 -8.44 -1.58 -10.76
C VAL A 17 -8.75 -1.05 -9.36
N VAL A 18 -9.87 -0.36 -9.18
CA VAL A 18 -10.26 0.15 -7.87
C VAL A 18 -10.41 -0.99 -6.85
N ALA A 19 -11.03 -2.11 -7.24
CA ALA A 19 -11.19 -3.26 -6.35
C ALA A 19 -9.84 -3.85 -5.89
N ILE A 20 -8.87 -3.96 -6.80
CA ILE A 20 -7.52 -4.43 -6.48
C ILE A 20 -6.85 -3.49 -5.48
N HIS A 21 -6.84 -2.19 -5.75
CA HIS A 21 -6.18 -1.20 -4.89
C HIS A 21 -6.85 -1.08 -3.50
N VAL A 22 -8.18 -1.21 -3.41
CA VAL A 22 -8.87 -1.30 -2.10
C VAL A 22 -8.41 -2.55 -1.34
N THR A 23 -8.30 -3.69 -2.02
CA THR A 23 -7.87 -4.96 -1.42
C THR A 23 -6.42 -4.85 -0.92
N GLU A 24 -5.53 -4.22 -1.69
CA GLU A 24 -4.15 -3.95 -1.29
C GLU A 24 -4.07 -3.03 -0.07
N ALA A 25 -4.83 -1.93 -0.06
CA ALA A 25 -4.88 -1.02 1.06
C ALA A 25 -5.38 -1.72 2.36
N TRP A 26 -6.41 -2.56 2.23
CA TRP A 26 -6.92 -3.40 3.33
C TRP A 26 -5.86 -4.41 3.82
N TRP A 27 -5.13 -5.03 2.88
CA TRP A 27 -4.06 -5.97 3.22
C TRP A 27 -2.91 -5.28 3.97
N MET A 28 -2.46 -4.11 3.52
CA MET A 28 -1.43 -3.32 4.19
C MET A 28 -1.83 -3.00 5.64
N ALA A 29 -3.08 -2.56 5.84
CA ALA A 29 -3.61 -2.24 7.16
C ALA A 29 -3.58 -3.45 8.10
N ASN A 30 -4.08 -4.60 7.65
CA ASN A 30 -4.27 -5.77 8.52
C ASN A 30 -3.02 -6.62 8.72
N THR A 31 -2.08 -6.66 7.77
CA THR A 31 -0.91 -7.53 7.87
C THR A 31 0.35 -6.81 8.33
N ARG A 32 0.55 -5.56 7.92
CA ARG A 32 1.80 -4.81 8.16
C ARG A 32 1.59 -3.76 9.24
N LEU A 33 0.68 -2.83 9.03
CA LEU A 33 0.44 -1.76 10.00
C LEU A 33 0.02 -2.32 11.36
N ALA A 34 -0.94 -3.24 11.39
CA ALA A 34 -1.35 -3.93 12.61
C ALA A 34 -0.21 -4.71 13.28
N LYS A 35 0.61 -5.43 12.48
CA LYS A 35 1.75 -6.23 12.99
C LYS A 35 2.82 -5.38 13.68
N TYR A 36 3.07 -4.18 13.17
CA TYR A 36 4.06 -3.26 13.73
C TYR A 36 3.47 -2.24 14.71
N GLY A 37 2.20 -2.43 15.12
CA GLY A 37 1.54 -1.61 16.14
C GLY A 37 1.21 -0.18 15.68
N VAL A 38 1.05 0.05 14.38
CA VAL A 38 0.60 1.35 13.87
C VAL A 38 -0.88 1.50 14.20
N GLU A 39 -1.21 2.51 15.01
CA GLU A 39 -2.58 2.78 15.45
C GLU A 39 -3.51 3.04 14.26
N THR A 40 -4.62 2.28 14.20
CA THR A 40 -5.62 2.42 13.14
C THR A 40 -6.30 3.78 13.21
N GLY A 41 -6.41 4.47 12.08
CA GLY A 41 -6.96 5.83 12.03
C GLY A 41 -5.99 6.94 12.43
N SER A 42 -4.75 6.61 12.85
CA SER A 42 -3.72 7.61 13.03
C SER A 42 -3.31 8.26 11.70
N ALA A 43 -2.72 9.45 11.76
CA ALA A 43 -2.21 10.13 10.56
C ALA A 43 -1.17 9.28 9.80
N LEU A 44 -0.35 8.50 10.52
CA LEU A 44 0.61 7.58 9.90
C LEU A 44 -0.08 6.42 9.19
N TRP A 45 -1.13 5.87 9.80
CA TRP A 45 -1.94 4.82 9.20
C TRP A 45 -2.59 5.28 7.90
N PHE A 46 -3.22 6.45 7.90
CA PHE A 46 -3.82 7.02 6.69
C PHE A 46 -2.80 7.26 5.58
N LYS A 47 -1.60 7.76 5.91
CA LYS A 47 -0.52 7.92 4.91
C LYS A 47 -0.20 6.60 4.23
N TRP A 48 -0.01 5.53 4.98
CA TRP A 48 0.31 4.21 4.40
C TRP A 48 -0.85 3.61 3.60
N VAL A 49 -2.07 3.70 4.12
CA VAL A 49 -3.27 3.19 3.43
C VAL A 49 -3.53 3.94 2.13
N LEU A 50 -3.49 5.28 2.15
CA LEU A 50 -3.70 6.10 0.95
C LEU A 50 -2.58 5.90 -0.08
N GLN A 51 -1.31 5.85 0.36
CA GLN A 51 -0.22 5.56 -0.57
C GLN A 51 -0.31 4.16 -1.16
N THR A 52 -0.72 3.16 -0.39
CA THR A 52 -0.96 1.81 -0.92
C THR A 52 -2.13 1.80 -1.90
N PHE A 53 -3.19 2.56 -1.64
CA PHE A 53 -4.31 2.68 -2.58
C PHE A 53 -3.91 3.34 -3.90
N LEU A 54 -2.92 4.24 -3.92
CA LEU A 54 -2.48 4.91 -5.15
C LEU A 54 -1.37 4.14 -5.89
N GLU A 55 -0.39 3.61 -5.16
CA GLU A 55 0.78 2.94 -5.73
C GLU A 55 0.57 1.43 -5.91
N GLY A 56 -0.19 0.78 -5.01
CA GLY A 56 -0.34 -0.67 -4.92
C GLY A 56 0.91 -1.36 -4.34
N VAL A 57 1.33 -2.46 -4.96
CA VAL A 57 2.51 -3.28 -4.61
C VAL A 57 3.78 -2.51 -4.19
N PRO A 58 4.21 -1.43 -4.87
CA PRO A 58 5.43 -0.68 -4.50
C PRO A 58 5.42 -0.12 -3.07
N ALA A 59 4.24 0.26 -2.54
CA ALA A 59 4.12 0.73 -1.17
C ALA A 59 4.50 -0.36 -0.16
N PHE A 60 4.22 -1.63 -0.46
CA PHE A 60 4.62 -2.76 0.38
C PHE A 60 6.12 -2.98 0.40
N LEU A 61 6.77 -2.91 -0.77
CA LEU A 61 8.23 -3.06 -0.86
C LEU A 61 8.93 -1.95 -0.07
N ARG A 62 8.43 -0.71 -0.15
CA ARG A 62 8.96 0.42 0.61
C ARG A 62 8.76 0.23 2.11
N PHE A 63 7.58 -0.21 2.53
CA PHE A 63 7.31 -0.51 3.94
C PHE A 63 8.27 -1.57 4.48
N ASP A 64 8.39 -2.70 3.77
CA ASP A 64 9.23 -3.82 4.18
C ASP A 64 10.72 -3.43 4.23
N GLY A 65 11.17 -2.60 3.28
CA GLY A 65 12.51 -2.01 3.28
C GLY A 65 12.79 -1.15 4.53
N LEU A 66 11.90 -0.21 4.85
CA LEU A 66 12.04 0.66 6.02
C LEU A 66 12.08 -0.13 7.33
N VAL A 67 11.26 -1.19 7.44
CA VAL A 67 11.27 -2.08 8.60
C VAL A 67 12.59 -2.83 8.72
N GLN A 68 13.13 -3.34 7.61
CA GLN A 68 14.42 -4.03 7.61
C GLN A 68 15.55 -3.09 8.01
N GLU A 69 15.57 -1.86 7.49
CA GLU A 69 16.56 -0.84 7.86
C GLU A 69 16.45 -0.49 9.35
N ALA A 70 15.24 -0.28 9.87
CA ALA A 70 15.02 -0.01 11.28
C ALA A 70 15.50 -1.17 12.17
N ARG A 71 15.31 -2.42 11.75
CA ARG A 71 15.80 -3.60 12.47
C ARG A 71 17.33 -3.67 12.48
N LYS A 72 17.97 -3.48 11.32
CA LYS A 72 19.44 -3.44 11.21
C LYS A 72 20.06 -2.38 12.13
N LYS A 73 19.48 -1.19 12.19
CA LYS A 73 19.93 -0.11 13.10
C LYS A 73 19.80 -0.50 14.57
N LYS A 74 18.70 -1.15 14.95
CA LYS A 74 18.49 -1.64 16.32
C LYS A 74 19.48 -2.74 16.71
N ASP A 75 19.84 -3.63 15.78
CA ASP A 75 20.79 -4.70 16.06
C ASP A 75 22.25 -4.18 16.09
N ALA A 76 22.60 -3.22 15.23
CA ALA A 76 23.91 -2.57 15.27
C ALA A 76 24.14 -1.75 16.54
N ALA A 77 23.08 -1.19 17.16
CA ALA A 77 23.18 -0.45 18.42
C ALA A 77 23.33 -1.36 19.67
N LYS A 78 23.18 -2.68 19.51
CA LYS A 78 23.33 -3.67 20.61
C LYS A 78 24.72 -4.30 20.67
N HIS A 79 25.56 -4.07 19.66
CA HIS A 79 26.93 -4.55 19.54
C HIS A 79 27.90 -3.38 19.69
#